data_AF-A0A961U1N4-F1
#
_entry.id   AF-A0A961U1N4-F1
#
_cell.length_a   1.000
_cell.length_b   1.000
_cell.length_c   1.000
_cell.angle_alpha   90.00
_cell.angle_beta   90.00
_cell.angle_gamma   90.00
#
_symmetry.space_group_name_H-M   'P 1'
#
loop_
_entity.id
_entity.type
_entity.pdbx_description
1 polymer ?
#
loop_
_entity_poly.entity_id
_entity_poly.type
_entity_poly.pdbx_seq_one_letter_code
_entity_poly.pdbx_strand_id
1 'polypeptide(L)' 'MIHVTPLSKLDETLARSGARHLVTLMKEGDNFSCPASLESADHLMLHMHDIVEEMPGLVAPSHGHVSELLD' A
#
# COMPACT_ATOMS: atom_id res chain seq x y z
N MET A 1 -12.80 8.41 -0.09
CA MET A 1 -11.99 9.19 0.90
C MET A 1 -10.74 8.39 1.17
N ILE A 2 -9.56 9.00 1.12
CA ILE A 2 -8.28 8.31 1.34
C ILE A 2 -7.83 8.54 2.79
N HIS A 3 -7.45 7.47 3.47
CA HIS A 3 -6.86 7.52 4.81
C HIS A 3 -5.40 7.08 4.74
N VAL A 4 -4.50 7.97 5.15
CA VAL A 4 -3.06 7.66 5.25
C VAL A 4 -2.74 7.41 6.71
N THR A 5 -2.17 6.25 7.03
CA THR A 5 -1.85 5.83 8.39
C THR A 5 -0.50 5.11 8.44
N PRO A 6 0.29 5.25 9.51
CA PRO A 6 1.40 4.35 9.75
C PRO A 6 0.90 2.92 10.00
N LEU A 7 1.75 1.92 9.74
CA LEU A 7 1.46 0.50 9.95
C LEU A 7 1.01 0.21 11.39
N SER A 8 1.60 0.88 12.38
CA SER A 8 1.27 0.73 13.80
C SER A 8 -0.16 1.14 14.19
N LYS A 9 -0.89 1.82 13.29
CA LYS A 9 -2.28 2.28 13.50
C LYS A 9 -3.25 1.75 12.44
N LEU A 10 -2.82 0.75 11.67
CA LEU A 10 -3.61 0.21 10.57
C LEU A 10 -4.98 -0.29 11.06
N ASP A 11 -5.00 -1.18 12.06
CA ASP A 11 -6.24 -1.77 12.57
C ASP A 11 -7.22 -0.72 13.13
N GLU A 12 -6.71 0.24 13.89
CA GLU A 12 -7.52 1.35 14.43
C GLU A 12 -8.13 2.18 13.30
N THR A 13 -7.33 2.47 12.26
CA THR A 13 -7.78 3.27 11.11
C THR A 13 -8.81 2.52 10.30
N LEU A 14 -8.63 1.22 10.04
CA LEU A 14 -9.61 0.37 9.36
C LEU A 14 -10.93 0.35 10.13
N ALA A 15 -10.89 0.11 11.44
CA ALA A 15 -12.08 0.07 12.28
C ALA A 15 -12.84 1.42 12.30
N ARG A 16 -12.12 2.54 12.37
CA ARG A 16 -12.72 3.88 12.42
C ARG A 16 -13.25 4.37 11.06
N SER A 17 -12.55 4.05 9.98
CA SER A 17 -12.92 4.51 8.63
C SER A 17 -13.91 3.58 7.94
N GLY A 18 -13.97 2.30 8.32
CA GLY A 18 -14.68 1.27 7.58
C GLY A 18 -14.08 1.03 6.19
N ALA A 19 -12.81 1.41 5.98
CA ALA A 19 -12.13 1.21 4.70
C ALA A 19 -12.05 -0.28 4.40
N ARG A 20 -12.37 -0.62 3.14
CA ARG A 20 -12.38 -1.99 2.64
C ARG A 20 -11.21 -2.29 1.72
N HIS A 21 -10.55 -1.25 1.20
CA HIS A 21 -9.38 -1.38 0.34
C HIS A 21 -8.15 -0.86 1.07
N LEU A 22 -7.05 -1.57 0.92
CA LEU A 22 -5.77 -1.24 1.50
C LEU A 22 -4.73 -1.10 0.40
N VAL A 23 -3.94 -0.03 0.49
CA VAL A 23 -2.78 0.19 -0.38
C VAL A 23 -1.56 0.31 0.52
N THR A 24 -0.54 -0.50 0.28
CA THR A 24 0.70 -0.46 1.05
C THR A 24 1.89 -0.22 0.13
N LEU A 25 2.85 0.56 0.63
CA LEU A 25 4.15 0.74 0.01
C LEU A 25 5.19 0.16 0.97
N MET A 26 5.71 -1.02 0.64
CA MET A 26 6.66 -1.75 1.49
C MET A 26 7.79 -2.33 0.64
N LYS A 27 8.94 -2.53 1.27
CA LYS A 27 10.09 -3.14 0.59
C LYS A 27 9.90 -4.64 0.49
N GLU A 28 10.53 -5.22 -0.52
CA GLU A 28 10.59 -6.66 -0.69
C GLU A 28 11.24 -7.29 0.56
N GLY A 29 10.51 -8.19 1.23
CA GLY A 29 10.94 -8.84 2.48
C GLY A 29 10.43 -8.20 3.78
N ASP A 30 9.65 -7.12 3.72
CA ASP A 30 8.93 -6.64 4.89
C ASP A 30 7.91 -7.69 5.34
N ASN A 31 7.95 -8.06 6.63
CA ASN A 31 6.98 -8.99 7.23
C ASN A 31 5.63 -8.29 7.43
N PHE A 32 4.89 -8.13 6.35
CA PHE A 32 3.52 -7.66 6.39
C PHE A 32 2.54 -8.79 6.06
N SER A 33 1.69 -9.09 7.04
CA SER A 33 0.50 -9.89 6.84
C SER A 33 -0.70 -8.95 6.73
N CYS A 34 -1.45 -9.04 5.63
CA CYS A 34 -2.70 -8.30 5.48
C CYS A 34 -3.64 -8.64 6.66
N PRO A 35 -4.25 -7.63 7.32
CA PRO A 35 -5.21 -7.87 8.39
C PRO A 35 -6.31 -8.84 7.95
N ALA A 36 -6.70 -9.77 8.82
CA ALA A 36 -7.71 -10.79 8.50
C ALA A 36 -9.10 -10.24 8.17
N SER A 37 -9.33 -8.95 8.44
CA SER A 37 -10.56 -8.23 8.08
C SER A 37 -10.64 -7.85 6.60
N LEU A 38 -9.53 -7.96 5.87
CA LEU A 38 -9.43 -7.63 4.45
C LEU A 38 -9.23 -8.92 3.63
N GLU A 39 -10.03 -9.08 2.59
CA GLU A 39 -9.78 -10.11 1.60
C GLU A 39 -8.51 -9.76 0.81
N SER A 40 -7.74 -10.76 0.37
CA SER A 40 -6.52 -10.51 -0.41
C SER A 40 -6.79 -9.76 -1.72
N ALA A 41 -8.00 -9.83 -2.25
CA ALA A 41 -8.43 -9.08 -3.43
C ALA A 41 -8.58 -7.57 -3.17
N ASP A 42 -8.69 -7.14 -1.91
CA ASP A 42 -8.85 -5.74 -1.55
C ASP A 42 -7.53 -5.08 -1.10
N HIS A 43 -6.40 -5.75 -1.31
CA HIS A 43 -5.07 -5.27 -0.94
C HIS A 43 -4.17 -5.11 -2.16
N LEU A 44 -3.75 -3.88 -2.42
CA LEU A 44 -2.74 -3.55 -3.43
C LEU A 44 -1.39 -3.25 -2.78
N MET A 45 -0.35 -3.94 -3.26
CA MET A 45 1.04 -3.69 -2.87
C MET A 45 1.74 -2.89 -3.96
N LEU A 46 2.14 -1.66 -3.65
CA LEU A 46 2.91 -0.84 -4.58
C LEU A 46 4.41 -1.12 -4.41
N HIS A 47 5.01 -1.73 -5.43
CA HIS A 47 6.43 -2.04 -5.49
C HIS A 47 7.24 -0.84 -6.01
N MET A 48 7.27 0.25 -5.23
CA MET A 48 8.01 1.46 -5.57
C MET A 48 8.68 2.10 -4.35
N HIS A 49 9.62 2.99 -4.60
CA HIS A 49 10.40 3.71 -3.62
C HIS A 49 10.04 5.19 -3.68
N ASP A 50 10.09 5.87 -2.53
CA ASP A 50 9.83 7.31 -2.42
C ASP A 50 11.04 8.12 -2.93
N ILE A 51 11.26 8.07 -4.24
CA ILE A 51 12.36 8.72 -4.95
C ILE A 51 11.84 9.40 -6.21
N VAL A 52 12.48 10.49 -6.61
CA VAL A 52 12.10 11.27 -7.79
C VAL A 52 12.73 10.71 -9.06
N GLU A 53 13.96 10.21 -8.97
CA GLU A 53 14.72 9.67 -10.09
C GLU A 53 15.03 8.19 -9.87
N GLU A 54 14.95 7.39 -10.92
CA GLU A 54 15.30 5.97 -10.86
C GLU A 54 16.79 5.80 -10.53
N MET A 55 17.06 4.85 -9.65
CA MET A 55 18.42 4.51 -9.23
C MET A 55 18.62 2.99 -9.37
N PRO A 56 19.86 2.50 -9.54
CA PRO A 56 20.11 1.07 -9.60
C PRO A 56 19.53 0.34 -8.39
N GLY A 57 18.58 -0.57 -8.64
CA GLY A 57 17.91 -1.35 -7.59
C GLY A 57 16.74 -0.64 -6.90
N LEU A 58 16.37 0.59 -7.30
CA LEU A 58 15.22 1.32 -6.76
C LEU A 58 14.26 1.72 -7.89
N VAL A 59 12.97 1.51 -7.64
CA VAL A 59 11.89 1.81 -8.59
C VAL A 59 11.24 3.13 -8.20
N ALA A 60 11.22 4.12 -9.10
CA ALA A 60 10.52 5.39 -8.87
C ALA A 60 9.00 5.23 -9.10
N PRO A 61 8.14 6.10 -8.52
CA PRO A 61 6.71 6.09 -8.80
C PRO A 61 6.42 6.34 -10.29
N SER A 62 5.51 5.54 -10.87
CA SER A 62 5.14 5.62 -12.28
C SER A 62 3.62 5.57 -12.45
N HIS A 63 3.14 5.91 -13.66
CA HIS A 63 1.72 5.80 -14.00
C HIS A 63 1.19 4.37 -13.83
N GLY A 64 2.00 3.34 -14.08
CA GLY A 64 1.59 1.95 -13.93
C GLY A 64 1.08 1.62 -12.52
N HIS A 65 1.77 2.15 -11.50
CA HIS A 65 1.38 1.97 -10.09
C HIS A 65 0.03 2.62 -9.74
N VAL A 66 -0.35 3.68 -10.47
CA VAL A 66 -1.64 4.35 -10.28
C VAL A 66 -2.75 3.61 -11.04
N SER A 67 -2.46 3.07 -12.22
CA SER A 67 -3.41 2.26 -12.98
C SER A 67 -3.86 1.03 -12.20
N GLU A 68 -2.93 0.31 -11.56
CA GLU A 68 -3.25 -0.84 -10.69
C GLU A 68 -4.17 -0.48 -9.51
N LEU A 69 -4.19 0.79 -9.09
CA LEU A 69 -5.08 1.27 -8.03
C LEU A 69 -6.50 1.58 -8.53
N LEU A 70 -6.67 1.86 -9.82
CA LEU A 70 -7.91 2.33 -10.41
C LEU A 70 -8.74 1.22 -11.07
N ASP A 71 -8.09 0.13 -11.46
CA ASP A 71 -8.72 -1.06 -12.07
C ASP A 71 -9.22 -2.05 -11.01
#